data_AF-A0A0F2NHF0-F1
#
_entry.id   AF-A0A0F2NHF0-F1
#
_cell.length_a   1.000
_cell.length_b   1.000
_cell.length_c   1.000
_cell.angle_alpha   90.00
_cell.angle_beta   90.00
_cell.angle_gamma   90.00
#
_symmetry.space_group_name_H-M   'P 1'
#
loop_
_entity.id
_entity.type
_entity.pdbx_description
1 polymer ?
#
loop_
_entity_poly.entity_id
_entity_poly.type
_entity_poly.pdbx_seq_one_letter_code
_entity_poly.pdbx_strand_id
1 'polypeptide(L)'
;MEKEIQETSNEKKRFTKEEILERKISMVKERGSRVMRINSPMGSIMFNVLRQFDQAYAHFKGQLGEPGGISHEAGAALMDEARKITMAFSEFTGQLSKQVRFKYFVPQELEEMRQITDRKKDELSTK
;
A
#
# COMPACT_ATOMS: atom_id res chain seq x y z
N MET A 1 -35.35 49.40 6.66
CA MET A 1 -33.92 49.19 6.93
C MET A 1 -33.71 47.69 6.91
N GLU A 2 -33.27 47.21 5.76
CA GLU A 2 -32.99 45.81 5.47
C GLU A 2 -31.83 45.31 6.33
N LYS A 3 -31.93 44.09 6.83
CA LYS A 3 -30.77 43.19 6.96
C LYS A 3 -31.23 41.78 6.65
N GLU A 4 -31.07 41.41 5.39
CA GLU A 4 -31.06 40.03 4.92
C GLU A 4 -30.05 39.23 5.73
N ILE A 5 -30.50 38.13 6.32
CA ILE A 5 -29.63 37.09 6.84
C ILE A 5 -29.19 36.28 5.61
N GLN A 6 -27.98 36.54 5.15
CA GLN A 6 -27.36 35.78 4.08
C GLN A 6 -26.89 34.44 4.68
N GLU A 7 -27.78 33.43 4.66
CA GLU A 7 -27.42 32.04 4.90
C GLU A 7 -26.39 31.62 3.85
N THR A 8 -25.13 31.55 4.26
CA THR A 8 -24.08 30.90 3.49
C THR A 8 -24.29 29.39 3.58
N SER A 9 -25.20 28.88 2.75
CA SER A 9 -25.35 27.45 2.47
C SER A 9 -24.08 26.96 1.79
N ASN A 10 -23.10 26.58 2.62
CA ASN A 10 -21.89 25.90 2.18
C ASN A 10 -22.29 24.44 1.87
N GLU A 11 -23.12 24.25 0.84
CA GLU A 11 -23.42 22.95 0.27
C GLU A 11 -22.11 22.40 -0.31
N LYS A 12 -21.43 21.58 0.50
CA LYS A 12 -20.33 20.74 0.03
C LYS A 12 -20.88 19.86 -1.08
N LYS A 13 -20.72 20.30 -2.33
CA LYS A 13 -21.11 19.58 -3.55
C LYS A 13 -20.67 18.13 -3.41
N ARG A 14 -21.62 17.21 -3.29
CA ARG A 14 -21.34 15.77 -3.26
C ARG A 14 -20.89 15.38 -4.66
N PHE A 15 -19.57 15.19 -4.82
CA PHE A 15 -18.98 14.75 -6.07
C PHE A 15 -19.59 13.44 -6.54
N THR A 16 -19.81 13.31 -7.83
CA THR A 16 -20.27 12.05 -8.43
C THR A 16 -19.17 10.98 -8.29
N LYS A 17 -19.54 9.70 -8.42
CA LYS A 17 -18.57 8.60 -8.35
C LYS A 17 -17.48 8.73 -9.43
N GLU A 18 -17.84 9.25 -10.60
CA GLU A 18 -16.90 9.55 -11.69
C GLU A 18 -15.96 10.71 -11.34
N GLU A 19 -16.48 11.82 -10.80
CA GLU A 19 -15.67 12.98 -10.40
C GLU A 19 -14.68 12.66 -9.26
N ILE A 20 -15.07 11.79 -8.32
CA ILE A 20 -14.18 11.30 -7.26
C ILE A 20 -13.07 10.44 -7.87
N LEU A 21 -13.39 9.63 -8.87
CA LEU A 21 -12.42 8.77 -9.53
C LEU A 21 -11.43 9.62 -10.35
N GLU A 22 -11.91 10.59 -11.11
CA GLU A 22 -11.08 11.52 -11.88
C GLU A 22 -10.18 12.37 -10.99
N ARG A 23 -10.67 12.86 -9.85
CA ARG A 23 -9.83 13.55 -8.86
C ARG A 23 -8.77 12.64 -8.26
N LYS A 24 -9.11 11.39 -7.93
CA LYS A 24 -8.12 10.42 -7.43
C LYS A 24 -7.07 10.09 -8.49
N ILE A 25 -7.44 10.03 -9.76
CA ILE A 25 -6.52 9.83 -10.88
C ILE A 25 -5.66 11.08 -11.12
N SER A 26 -6.21 12.30 -11.00
CA SER A 26 -5.46 13.53 -11.24
C SER A 26 -4.45 13.86 -10.13
N MET A 27 -4.64 13.31 -8.92
CA MET A 27 -3.67 13.39 -7.81
C MET A 27 -2.44 12.48 -8.00
N VAL A 28 -2.44 11.59 -9.00
CA VAL A 28 -1.37 10.59 -9.28
C VAL A 28 -0.21 11.19 -10.09
N LYS A 29 -0.14 12.52 -10.22
CA LYS A 29 0.91 13.21 -11.00
C LYS A 29 2.33 13.05 -10.46
N GLU A 30 2.51 12.37 -9.33
CA GLU A 30 3.82 12.05 -8.75
C GLU A 30 4.39 10.73 -9.30
N ARG A 31 5.67 10.76 -9.69
CA ARG A 31 6.42 9.61 -10.23
C ARG A 31 6.40 8.46 -9.23
N GLY A 32 5.77 7.34 -9.59
CA GLY A 32 5.64 6.15 -8.74
C GLY A 32 4.27 5.94 -8.11
N SER A 33 3.36 6.91 -8.24
CA SER A 33 1.97 6.75 -7.77
C SER A 33 1.24 5.66 -8.56
N ARG A 34 0.53 4.77 -7.85
CA ARG A 34 -0.30 3.71 -8.44
C ARG A 34 -1.75 3.85 -7.99
N VAL A 35 -2.68 3.83 -8.93
CA VAL A 35 -4.12 3.78 -8.64
C VAL A 35 -4.54 2.32 -8.50
N MET A 36 -5.11 1.96 -7.34
CA MET A 36 -5.71 0.66 -7.12
C MET A 36 -7.21 0.81 -6.89
N ARG A 37 -8.00 0.05 -7.65
CA ARG A 37 -9.45 -0.04 -7.44
C ARG A 37 -9.73 -1.10 -6.37
N ILE A 38 -10.32 -0.67 -5.26
CA ILE A 38 -10.72 -1.55 -4.16
C ILE A 38 -12.22 -1.82 -4.30
N ASN A 39 -12.60 -3.09 -4.44
CA ASN A 39 -13.97 -3.50 -4.73
C ASN A 39 -14.70 -4.14 -3.55
N SER A 40 -14.09 -4.22 -2.36
CA SER A 40 -14.70 -4.84 -1.17
C SER A 40 -14.38 -4.09 0.13
N PRO A 41 -15.25 -4.13 1.14
CA PRO A 41 -14.96 -3.57 2.47
C PRO A 41 -13.70 -4.17 3.10
N MET A 42 -13.51 -5.48 2.96
CA MET A 42 -12.31 -6.18 3.42
C MET A 42 -11.04 -5.65 2.72
N GLY A 43 -11.09 -5.44 1.41
CA GLY A 43 -9.99 -4.84 0.66
C GLY A 43 -9.64 -3.43 1.13
N SER A 44 -10.64 -2.64 1.53
CA SER A 44 -10.43 -1.30 2.07
C SER A 44 -9.73 -1.33 3.42
N ILE A 45 -10.09 -2.29 4.29
CA ILE A 45 -9.45 -2.48 5.59
C ILE A 45 -7.99 -2.88 5.38
N MET A 46 -7.74 -3.92 4.57
CA MET A 46 -6.38 -4.38 4.29
C MET A 46 -5.50 -3.26 3.71
N PHE A 47 -6.02 -2.48 2.77
CA PHE A 47 -5.28 -1.35 2.21
C PHE A 47 -4.95 -0.29 3.26
N ASN A 48 -5.89 0.04 4.15
CA ASN A 48 -5.64 0.98 5.23
C ASN A 48 -4.59 0.48 6.21
N VAL A 49 -4.63 -0.81 6.57
CA VAL A 49 -3.61 -1.44 7.42
C VAL A 49 -2.23 -1.36 6.75
N LEU A 50 -2.12 -1.75 5.47
CA LEU A 50 -0.85 -1.67 4.74
C LEU A 50 -0.30 -0.24 4.66
N ARG A 51 -1.18 0.74 4.42
CA ARG A 51 -0.81 2.16 4.39
C ARG A 51 -0.30 2.65 5.75
N GLN A 52 -1.01 2.31 6.83
CA GLN A 52 -0.60 2.69 8.18
C GLN A 52 0.70 2.00 8.59
N PHE A 53 0.89 0.74 8.19
CA PHE A 53 2.13 0.02 8.40
C PHE A 53 3.31 0.68 7.69
N ASP A 54 3.16 1.07 6.42
CA ASP A 54 4.20 1.78 5.66
C ASP A 54 4.59 3.13 6.32
N GLN A 55 3.60 3.89 6.77
CA GLN A 55 3.84 5.12 7.54
C GLN A 55 4.59 4.83 8.85
N ALA A 56 4.14 3.84 9.62
CA ALA A 56 4.80 3.42 10.85
C ALA A 56 6.24 2.97 10.60
N TYR A 57 6.50 2.25 9.51
CA TYR A 57 7.83 1.80 9.12
C TYR A 57 8.77 2.96 8.79
N ALA A 58 8.27 4.02 8.14
CA ALA A 58 9.04 5.23 7.91
C ALA A 58 9.48 5.90 9.23
N HIS A 59 8.56 6.01 10.20
CA HIS A 59 8.87 6.52 11.53
C HIS A 59 9.85 5.63 12.29
N PHE A 60 9.63 4.31 12.25
CA PHE A 60 10.51 3.33 12.85
C PHE A 60 11.96 3.49 12.38
N LYS A 61 12.19 3.60 11.07
CA LYS A 61 13.55 3.77 10.52
C LYS A 61 14.21 5.06 11.01
N GLY A 62 13.45 6.12 11.20
CA GLY A 62 13.95 7.39 11.73
C GLY A 62 14.25 7.37 13.23
N GLN A 63 13.76 6.38 13.97
CA GLN A 63 13.98 6.23 15.42
C GLN A 63 14.97 5.11 15.76
N LEU A 64 15.40 4.32 14.77
CA LEU A 64 16.26 3.17 14.97
C LEU A 64 17.71 3.61 15.24
N GLY A 65 18.20 3.33 16.44
CA GLY A 65 19.55 3.71 16.88
C GLY A 65 19.69 5.14 17.40
N GLU A 66 18.60 5.92 17.43
CA GLU A 66 18.58 7.28 17.96
C GLU A 66 18.60 7.29 19.50
N PRO A 67 19.25 8.27 20.16
CA PRO A 67 19.17 8.44 21.61
C PRO A 67 17.72 8.67 22.08
N GLY A 68 17.22 7.77 22.93
CA GLY A 68 15.80 7.79 23.36
C GLY A 68 14.82 7.18 22.35
N GLY A 69 15.32 6.68 21.22
CA GLY A 69 14.58 5.91 20.22
C GLY A 69 14.61 4.40 20.49
N ILE A 70 14.46 3.61 19.43
CA ILE A 70 14.47 2.15 19.52
C ILE A 70 15.88 1.59 19.27
N SER A 71 16.32 0.63 20.08
CA SER A 71 17.61 -0.04 19.87
C SER A 71 17.58 -0.91 18.61
N HIS A 72 18.76 -1.17 18.03
CA HIS A 72 18.87 -2.07 16.88
C HIS A 72 18.37 -3.49 17.18
N GLU A 73 18.59 -4.00 18.39
CA GLU A 73 18.14 -5.32 18.81
C GLU A 73 16.60 -5.40 18.89
N ALA A 74 15.98 -4.44 19.58
CA ALA A 74 14.52 -4.36 19.66
C ALA A 74 13.90 -4.16 18.28
N GLY A 75 14.53 -3.33 17.44
CA GLY A 75 14.11 -3.13 16.06
C GLY A 75 14.20 -4.40 15.21
N ALA A 76 15.26 -5.19 15.35
CA ALA A 76 15.40 -6.46 14.65
C ALA A 76 14.31 -7.46 15.06
N ALA A 77 13.99 -7.55 16.36
CA ALA A 77 12.91 -8.40 16.85
C ALA A 77 11.54 -8.02 16.26
N LEU A 78 11.21 -6.73 16.20
CA LEU A 78 9.99 -6.24 15.56
C LEU A 78 9.93 -6.57 14.07
N MET A 79 11.07 -6.45 13.36
CA MET A 79 11.13 -6.78 11.94
C MET A 79 10.97 -8.28 11.66
N ASP A 80 11.51 -9.12 12.53
CA ASP A 80 11.31 -10.56 12.44
C ASP A 80 9.85 -10.95 12.67
N GLU A 81 9.17 -10.30 13.61
CA GLU A 81 7.73 -10.50 13.83
C GLU A 81 6.90 -10.03 12.63
N ALA A 82 7.18 -8.84 12.08
CA ALA A 82 6.53 -8.33 10.88
C ALA A 82 6.72 -9.28 9.69
N ARG A 83 7.91 -9.88 9.53
CA ARG A 83 8.18 -10.90 8.51
C ARG A 83 7.30 -12.13 8.69
N LYS A 84 7.17 -12.65 9.92
CA LYS A 84 6.33 -13.84 10.22
C LYS A 84 4.87 -13.59 9.87
N ILE A 85 4.33 -12.43 10.29
CA ILE A 85 2.94 -12.04 9.98
C ILE A 85 2.72 -11.97 8.47
N THR A 86 3.66 -11.35 7.74
CA THR A 86 3.58 -11.20 6.28
C THR A 86 3.58 -12.57 5.58
N MET A 87 4.45 -13.49 6.01
CA MET A 87 4.51 -14.85 5.47
C MET A 87 3.22 -15.63 5.75
N ALA A 88 2.70 -15.56 6.98
CA ALA A 88 1.44 -16.23 7.35
C ALA A 88 0.25 -15.70 6.52
N PHE A 89 0.17 -14.38 6.30
CA PHE A 89 -0.87 -13.78 5.46
C PHE A 89 -0.74 -14.22 4.00
N SER A 90 0.49 -14.30 3.48
CA SER A 90 0.73 -14.79 2.12
C SER A 90 0.36 -16.25 1.96
N GLU A 91 0.69 -17.10 2.94
CA GLU A 91 0.32 -18.52 2.94
C GLU A 91 -1.20 -18.68 2.93
N PHE A 92 -1.91 -17.99 3.83
CA PHE A 92 -3.37 -17.96 3.84
C PHE A 92 -3.94 -17.55 2.47
N THR A 93 -3.40 -16.47 1.88
CA THR A 93 -3.84 -15.98 0.57
C THR A 93 -3.58 -17.02 -0.53
N GLY A 94 -2.45 -17.73 -0.46
CA GLY A 94 -2.13 -18.84 -1.35
C GLY A 94 -3.14 -19.98 -1.24
N GLN A 95 -3.51 -20.38 -0.03
CA GLN A 95 -4.54 -21.41 0.19
C GLN A 95 -5.91 -20.97 -0.33
N LEU A 96 -6.33 -19.74 -0.03
CA LEU A 96 -7.58 -19.17 -0.53
C LEU A 96 -7.60 -19.13 -2.06
N SER A 97 -6.50 -18.70 -2.68
CA SER A 97 -6.38 -18.60 -4.14
C SER A 97 -6.64 -19.92 -4.85
N LYS A 98 -6.16 -21.05 -4.28
CA LYS A 98 -6.42 -22.40 -4.80
C LYS A 98 -7.89 -22.76 -4.73
N GLN A 99 -8.58 -22.43 -3.64
CA GLN A 99 -10.00 -22.71 -3.46
C GLN A 99 -10.88 -21.92 -4.43
N VAL A 100 -10.55 -20.65 -4.67
CA VAL A 100 -11.32 -19.77 -5.57
C VAL A 100 -10.80 -19.74 -7.01
N ARG A 101 -9.83 -20.61 -7.35
CA ARG A 101 -9.18 -20.70 -8.66
C ARG A 101 -8.60 -19.37 -9.16
N PHE A 102 -8.08 -18.57 -8.24
CA PHE A 102 -7.35 -17.34 -8.53
C PHE A 102 -5.85 -17.63 -8.61
N LYS A 103 -5.16 -17.02 -9.57
CA LYS A 103 -3.71 -17.13 -9.67
C LYS A 103 -3.04 -16.11 -8.75
N TYR A 104 -2.54 -16.58 -7.62
CA TYR A 104 -1.71 -15.81 -6.70
C TYR A 104 -0.26 -16.28 -6.81
N PHE A 105 0.68 -15.34 -6.76
CA PHE A 105 2.11 -15.63 -6.70
C PHE A 105 2.63 -15.32 -5.31
N VAL A 106 3.23 -16.31 -4.66
CA VAL A 106 3.83 -16.09 -3.33
C VAL A 106 5.11 -15.25 -3.46
N PRO A 107 5.56 -14.56 -2.39
CA PRO A 107 6.75 -13.70 -2.43
C PRO A 107 8.00 -14.37 -3.00
N GLN A 108 8.18 -15.68 -2.73
CA GLN A 108 9.31 -16.46 -3.26
C GLN A 108 9.26 -16.56 -4.79
N GLU A 109 8.10 -16.88 -5.35
CA GLU A 109 7.89 -16.96 -6.81
C GLU A 109 8.09 -15.58 -7.47
N LEU A 110 7.65 -14.51 -6.81
CA LEU A 110 7.85 -13.15 -7.32
C LEU A 110 9.34 -12.77 -7.38
N GLU A 111 10.11 -13.18 -6.37
CA GLU A 111 11.55 -12.93 -6.31
C GLU A 111 12.30 -13.72 -7.41
N GLU A 112 11.94 -14.99 -7.63
CA GLU A 112 12.49 -15.80 -8.71
C GLU A 112 12.18 -15.20 -10.09
N MET A 113 10.94 -14.74 -10.31
CA MET A 113 10.54 -14.07 -11.55
C MET A 113 11.32 -12.78 -11.79
N ARG A 114 11.58 -12.01 -10.74
CA ARG A 114 12.39 -10.80 -10.81
C ARG A 114 13.82 -11.11 -11.25
N GLN A 115 14.46 -12.08 -10.61
CA GLN A 115 15.84 -12.49 -10.93
C GLN A 115 15.97 -13.00 -12.38
N ILE A 116 14.99 -13.75 -12.88
CA ILE A 116 14.98 -14.20 -14.29
C ILE A 116 14.83 -13.01 -15.24
N THR A 117 14.00 -12.03 -14.89
CA THR A 117 13.78 -10.83 -15.71
C THR A 117 15.03 -9.97 -15.80
N ASP A 118 15.72 -9.77 -14.67
CA ASP A 118 16.94 -8.97 -14.61
C ASP A 118 18.08 -9.61 -15.42
N ARG A 119 18.29 -10.93 -15.31
CA ARG A 119 19.28 -11.67 -16.14
C ARG A 119 19.03 -11.53 -17.64
N LYS A 120 17.77 -11.65 -18.08
CA LYS A 120 17.43 -11.48 -19.50
C LYS A 120 17.68 -10.06 -20.00
N LYS A 121 17.48 -9.06 -19.15
CA LYS A 121 17.73 -7.66 -19.50
C LYS A 121 19.22 -7.38 -19.68
N ASP A 122 20.06 -7.99 -18.86
CA ASP A 122 21.52 -7.89 -18.97
C ASP A 122 22.05 -8.57 -20.25
N GLU A 123 21.51 -9.74 -20.60
CA GLU A 123 21.83 -10.47 -21.86
C GLU A 123 21.39 -9.71 -23.13
N LEU A 124 20.30 -8.94 -23.06
CA LEU A 124 19.80 -8.09 -24.15
C LEU A 124 20.56 -6.76 -24.27
N SER A 125 21.21 -6.30 -23.20
CA SER A 125 21.99 -5.05 -23.18
C SER A 125 23.45 -5.24 -23.58
N THR A 126 23.91 -6.49 -23.75
CA THR A 126 25.27 -6.86 -24.18
C THR A 126 25.34 -7.34 -25.64
N LYS A 127 24.23 -7.31 -26.38
CA LYS A 127 24.16 -7.51 -27.84
C LYS A 127 23.90 -6.18 -28.54
#